data_AF-A0A2E3QD44-F1
#
_entry.id   AF-A0A2E3QD44-F1
#
_cell.length_a   1.000
_cell.length_b   1.000
_cell.length_c   1.000
_cell.angle_alpha   90.00
_cell.angle_beta   90.00
_cell.angle_gamma   90.00
#
_symmetry.space_group_name_H-M   'P 1'
#
loop_
_entity.id
_entity.type
_entity.pdbx_description
1 polymer ?
#
loop_
_entity_poly.entity_id
_entity_poly.type
_entity_poly.pdbx_seq_one_letter_code
_entity_poly.pdbx_strand_id
1 'polypeptide(L)'
;MVLRFSKGQIVRLIVALVIVVIAIWQLAPLTVSDIRPNGVVNAKLVTIQAPISGQLVRAIPDVGEPVSAGSIVTRITDDTEPQALLAQLDGEYQLLRSRKTALIEKLSTLNGLRRELGERVREMVSGSLESLHYKVLEAQARQKGWLSVVKERELSLSRQNTLLADGHVAQARVDEAESLLEQALQEVERARADEERYRKESGSLEKGIFIGDGQNDVPYSQQRLDEVVLAIADLNVQLTETNGRMASIENQLRDETARAGRRESMLVRSPIDGLIWRRIAAELATVTKNNDLAKILDCSDIRVEVPVDESLSDRVAIGTTVTVRLQGSPEVYDGTVSGVIGTRAVTPELEYAALPPLLKKDEVLLVVQVPDAGFEDRPETFCNVGRRAEVSIPSRFHTWFAESDAAE
;
A
#
# COMPACT_ATOMS: atom_id res chain seq x y z
N MET A 1 68.03 65.80 55.46
CA MET A 1 67.47 66.17 56.78
C MET A 1 67.19 64.89 57.54
N VAL A 2 68.07 64.54 58.48
CA VAL A 2 68.04 63.26 59.21
C VAL A 2 66.95 63.33 60.28
N LEU A 3 65.82 62.67 60.08
CA LEU A 3 64.77 62.56 61.09
C LEU A 3 65.26 61.63 62.21
N ARG A 4 65.73 62.21 63.32
CA ARG A 4 65.88 61.51 64.60
C ARG A 4 64.49 61.17 65.15
N PHE A 5 63.98 60.00 64.81
CA PHE A 5 62.79 59.45 65.45
C PHE A 5 63.13 59.05 66.88
N SER A 6 62.40 59.61 67.85
CA SER A 6 62.45 59.17 69.25
C SER A 6 61.96 57.72 69.33
N LYS A 7 62.58 56.88 70.18
CA LYS A 7 62.20 55.46 70.36
C LYS A 7 60.70 55.26 70.59
N GLY A 8 60.01 56.24 71.18
CA GLY A 8 58.55 56.21 71.37
C GLY A 8 57.70 56.40 70.11
N GLN A 9 58.21 57.10 69.08
CA GLN A 9 57.51 57.29 67.81
C GLN A 9 57.60 56.05 66.92
N ILE A 10 58.72 55.31 66.96
CA ILE A 10 58.89 54.06 66.21
C ILE A 10 57.94 52.99 66.74
N VAL A 11 57.81 52.85 68.06
CA VAL A 11 56.87 51.91 68.68
C VAL A 11 55.42 52.23 68.32
N ARG A 12 55.02 53.51 68.31
CA ARG A 12 53.67 53.91 67.87
C ARG A 12 53.41 53.63 66.39
N LEU A 13 54.42 53.79 65.53
CA LEU A 13 54.32 53.48 64.10
C LEU A 13 54.17 51.97 63.86
N ILE A 14 54.92 51.14 64.58
CA ILE A 14 54.81 49.67 64.49
C ILE A 14 53.44 49.21 64.98
N VAL A 15 52.96 49.73 66.12
CA VAL A 15 51.64 49.38 66.65
C VAL A 15 50.52 49.82 65.69
N ALA A 16 50.61 51.01 65.11
CA ALA A 16 49.66 51.48 64.11
C ALA A 16 49.67 50.61 62.84
N LEU A 17 50.86 50.22 62.36
CA LEU A 17 50.99 49.32 61.21
C LEU A 17 50.37 47.94 61.49
N VAL A 18 50.63 47.37 62.67
CA VAL A 18 50.05 46.08 63.08
C VAL A 18 48.53 46.15 63.16
N ILE A 19 47.97 47.23 63.71
CA ILE A 19 46.52 47.45 63.75
C ILE A 19 45.94 47.55 62.34
N VAL A 20 46.62 48.25 61.43
CA VAL A 20 46.18 48.37 60.02
C VAL A 20 46.25 47.01 59.30
N VAL A 21 47.30 46.23 59.51
CA VAL A 21 47.43 44.89 58.92
C VAL A 21 46.36 43.95 59.45
N ILE A 22 46.06 43.97 60.75
CA ILE A 22 44.98 43.17 61.34
C ILE A 22 43.61 43.63 60.84
N ALA A 23 43.39 44.94 60.70
CA ALA A 23 42.15 45.49 60.15
C ALA A 23 41.97 45.10 58.68
N ILE A 24 43.02 45.16 57.86
CA ILE A 24 42.99 44.72 56.46
C ILE A 24 42.76 43.21 56.39
N TRP A 25 43.41 42.40 57.24
CA TRP A 25 43.24 40.95 57.24
C TRP A 25 41.84 40.52 57.70
N GLN A 26 41.23 41.22 58.65
CA GLN A 26 39.84 41.00 59.04
C GLN A 26 38.81 41.51 58.02
N LEU A 27 39.10 42.60 57.29
CA LEU A 27 38.20 43.12 56.26
C LEU A 27 38.37 42.48 54.89
N ALA A 28 39.52 41.85 54.59
CA ALA A 28 39.79 41.19 53.31
C ALA A 28 38.70 40.16 52.92
N PRO A 29 38.26 39.22 53.79
CA PRO A 29 37.23 38.26 53.41
C PRO A 29 35.84 38.87 53.18
N LEU A 30 35.59 40.12 53.61
CA LEU A 30 34.31 40.82 53.38
C LEU A 30 34.26 41.52 52.02
N THR A 31 35.40 41.72 51.36
CA THR A 31 35.49 42.38 50.05
C THR A 31 35.45 41.41 48.86
N VAL A 32 35.59 40.10 49.11
CA VAL A 32 35.35 39.06 48.12
C VAL A 32 33.84 38.81 48.08
N SER A 33 33.12 39.70 47.42
CA SER A 33 31.69 39.52 47.22
C SER A 33 31.46 38.39 46.21
N ASP A 34 31.24 37.18 46.71
CA ASP A 34 30.61 36.11 45.94
C ASP A 34 29.21 36.58 45.56
N ILE A 35 29.05 37.02 44.32
CA ILE A 35 27.74 37.38 43.78
C ILE A 35 27.03 36.06 43.51
N ARG A 36 25.92 35.84 44.21
CA ARG A 36 25.08 34.65 44.10
C ARG A 36 23.76 34.99 43.39
N PRO A 37 23.76 35.14 42.05
CA PRO A 37 22.51 35.17 41.32
C PRO A 37 21.77 33.84 41.47
N ASN A 38 20.44 33.94 41.60
CA ASN A 38 19.55 32.78 41.67
C ASN A 38 19.16 32.39 40.25
N GLY A 39 19.68 31.26 39.77
CA GLY A 39 19.27 30.62 38.53
C GLY A 39 18.25 29.51 38.72
N VAL A 40 17.79 28.96 37.61
CA VAL A 40 16.90 27.80 37.54
C VAL A 40 17.60 26.69 36.78
N VAL A 41 17.52 25.46 37.29
CA VAL A 41 17.99 24.26 36.59
C VAL A 41 17.00 23.94 35.48
N ASN A 42 17.50 23.85 34.25
CA ASN A 42 16.74 23.57 33.05
C ASN A 42 17.39 22.45 32.25
N ALA A 43 16.59 21.80 31.42
CA ALA A 43 17.06 20.75 30.52
C ALA A 43 16.23 20.76 29.24
N LYS A 44 16.83 20.23 28.17
CA LYS A 44 16.21 20.19 26.85
C LYS A 44 15.10 19.14 26.81
N LEU A 45 13.97 19.48 26.19
CA LEU A 45 12.93 18.52 25.86
C LEU A 45 13.09 18.00 24.43
N VAL A 46 12.91 16.69 24.27
CA VAL A 46 12.85 16.02 22.97
C VAL A 46 11.48 15.39 22.80
N THR A 47 10.77 15.79 21.75
CA THR A 47 9.43 15.30 21.46
C THR A 47 9.50 14.01 20.64
N ILE A 48 8.81 12.97 21.11
CA ILE A 48 8.59 11.74 20.36
C ILE A 48 7.34 11.93 19.51
N GLN A 49 7.49 11.75 18.20
CA GLN A 49 6.40 11.89 17.25
C GLN A 49 5.97 10.54 16.69
N ALA A 50 4.70 10.45 16.27
CA ALA A 50 4.16 9.27 15.63
C ALA A 50 4.71 9.11 14.20
N PRO A 51 5.42 8.03 13.86
CA PRO A 51 5.93 7.80 12.51
C PRO A 51 4.83 7.45 11.49
N ILE A 52 3.72 6.88 11.97
CA ILE A 52 2.54 6.50 11.19
C ILE A 52 1.26 6.97 11.90
N SER A 53 0.19 7.13 11.15
CA SER A 53 -1.16 7.29 11.70
C SER A 53 -1.69 5.95 12.19
N GLY A 54 -2.46 5.91 13.28
CA GLY A 54 -3.03 4.67 13.81
C GLY A 54 -3.49 4.79 15.25
N GLN A 55 -3.73 3.65 15.89
CA GLN A 55 -4.12 3.57 17.30
C GLN A 55 -2.97 3.06 18.16
N LEU A 56 -2.80 3.63 19.36
CA LEU A 56 -1.83 3.15 20.34
C LEU A 56 -2.34 1.85 21.00
N VAL A 57 -1.64 0.74 20.80
CA VAL A 57 -1.98 -0.56 21.40
C VAL A 57 -1.36 -0.74 22.79
N ARG A 58 -0.25 -0.03 23.06
CA ARG A 58 0.48 -0.07 24.33
C ARG A 58 0.52 1.32 24.96
N ALA A 59 0.21 1.42 26.25
CA ALA A 59 0.43 2.64 27.01
C ALA A 59 1.89 3.13 26.88
N ILE A 60 2.04 4.44 26.73
CA ILE A 60 3.33 5.12 26.87
C ILE A 60 3.75 4.99 28.35
N PRO A 61 5.05 4.79 28.66
CA PRO A 61 5.49 4.68 30.04
C PRO A 61 5.18 5.96 30.83
N ASP A 62 5.11 5.84 32.15
CA ASP A 62 4.55 6.92 32.99
C ASP A 62 5.52 8.09 33.16
N VAL A 63 4.98 9.24 33.55
CA VAL A 63 5.78 10.46 33.78
C VAL A 63 6.77 10.19 34.92
N GLY A 64 8.06 10.44 34.66
CA GLY A 64 9.17 10.16 35.58
C GLY A 64 9.85 8.80 35.38
N GLU A 65 9.36 7.95 34.48
CA GLU A 65 10.01 6.67 34.18
C GLU A 65 11.24 6.88 33.27
N PRO A 66 12.40 6.25 33.57
CA PRO A 66 13.59 6.33 32.74
C PRO A 66 13.42 5.51 31.45
N VAL A 67 13.81 6.10 30.33
CA VAL A 67 13.81 5.49 29.00
C VAL A 67 15.20 5.54 28.39
N SER A 68 15.65 4.42 27.85
CA SER A 68 16.93 4.36 27.12
C SER A 68 16.74 4.61 25.63
N ALA A 69 17.77 5.10 24.96
CA ALA A 69 17.83 5.23 23.52
C ALA A 69 17.55 3.87 22.85
N GLY A 70 16.63 3.83 21.90
CA GLY A 70 16.21 2.63 21.20
C GLY A 70 15.21 1.74 21.95
N SER A 71 14.88 2.03 23.22
CA SER A 71 13.84 1.33 23.97
C SER A 71 12.46 1.56 23.34
N ILE A 72 11.57 0.56 23.44
CA ILE A 72 10.24 0.63 22.84
C ILE A 72 9.31 1.41 23.77
N VAL A 73 8.87 2.58 23.31
CA VAL A 73 7.98 3.48 24.06
C VAL A 73 6.53 3.08 23.86
N THR A 74 6.10 2.90 22.61
CA THR A 74 4.74 2.44 22.29
C THR A 74 4.71 1.66 20.98
N ARG A 75 3.57 1.03 20.70
CA ARG A 75 3.27 0.37 19.43
C ARG A 75 2.03 1.03 18.84
N ILE A 76 2.16 1.50 17.60
CA ILE A 76 1.05 2.06 16.83
C ILE A 76 0.64 1.01 15.80
N THR A 77 -0.67 0.78 15.69
CA THR A 77 -1.27 -0.12 14.70
C THR A 77 -2.20 0.68 13.79
N ASP A 78 -2.00 0.56 12.48
CA ASP A 78 -2.90 1.12 11.47
C ASP A 78 -3.75 -0.01 10.89
N ASP A 79 -5.00 -0.08 11.35
CA ASP A 79 -5.92 -1.16 10.98
C ASP A 79 -6.99 -0.72 9.98
N THR A 80 -7.10 0.58 9.67
CA THR A 80 -8.29 1.12 8.98
C THR A 80 -8.14 1.17 7.45
N GLU A 81 -7.02 1.69 6.95
CA GLU A 81 -6.79 1.86 5.52
C GLU A 81 -6.53 0.53 4.79
N PRO A 82 -5.70 -0.40 5.33
CA PRO A 82 -5.44 -1.67 4.66
C PRO A 82 -6.67 -2.58 4.58
N GLN A 83 -7.54 -2.58 5.59
CA GLN A 83 -8.71 -3.45 5.63
C GLN A 83 -9.77 -3.08 4.58
N ALA A 84 -10.00 -1.79 4.33
CA ALA A 84 -10.99 -1.34 3.37
C ALA A 84 -10.64 -1.78 1.94
N LEU A 85 -9.37 -1.62 1.54
CA LEU A 85 -8.90 -2.05 0.22
C LEU A 85 -8.94 -3.58 0.08
N LEU A 86 -8.52 -4.32 1.10
CA LEU A 86 -8.59 -5.79 1.10
C LEU A 86 -10.03 -6.30 0.98
N ALA A 87 -10.97 -5.68 1.70
CA ALA A 87 -12.39 -6.02 1.62
C ALA A 87 -12.96 -5.72 0.22
N GLN A 88 -12.55 -4.61 -0.41
CA GLN A 88 -12.93 -4.28 -1.78
C GLN A 88 -12.41 -5.32 -2.78
N LEU A 89 -11.13 -5.68 -2.70
CA LEU A 89 -10.50 -6.67 -3.59
C LEU A 89 -11.12 -8.06 -3.42
N ASP A 90 -11.39 -8.48 -2.18
CA ASP A 90 -12.09 -9.75 -1.92
C ASP A 90 -13.52 -9.72 -2.48
N GLY A 91 -14.26 -8.63 -2.28
CA GLY A 91 -15.59 -8.45 -2.85
C GLY A 91 -15.59 -8.57 -4.39
N GLU A 92 -14.63 -7.95 -5.07
CA GLU A 92 -14.48 -8.06 -6.52
C GLU A 92 -14.08 -9.49 -6.95
N TYR A 93 -13.20 -10.15 -6.20
CA TYR A 93 -12.82 -11.53 -6.45
C TYR A 93 -14.02 -12.50 -6.33
N GLN A 94 -14.85 -12.35 -5.29
CA GLN A 94 -16.05 -13.18 -5.14
C GLN A 94 -17.07 -12.92 -6.26
N LEU A 95 -17.21 -11.66 -6.71
CA LEU A 95 -18.05 -11.33 -7.85
C LEU A 95 -17.56 -12.02 -9.13
N LEU A 96 -16.26 -11.95 -9.44
CA LEU A 96 -15.70 -12.64 -10.60
C LEU A 96 -15.82 -14.17 -10.49
N ARG A 97 -15.67 -14.72 -9.28
CA ARG A 97 -15.86 -16.15 -9.01
C ARG A 97 -17.30 -16.59 -9.31
N SER A 98 -18.29 -15.85 -8.84
CA SER A 98 -19.70 -16.15 -9.14
C SER A 98 -20.04 -16.01 -10.63
N ARG A 99 -19.45 -15.01 -11.30
CA ARG A 99 -19.55 -14.87 -12.76
C ARG A 99 -18.94 -16.06 -13.49
N LYS A 100 -17.75 -16.53 -13.08
CA LYS A 100 -17.10 -17.71 -13.63
C LYS A 100 -17.97 -18.96 -13.50
N THR A 101 -18.58 -19.18 -12.34
CA THR A 101 -19.49 -20.34 -12.15
C THR A 101 -20.70 -20.26 -13.08
N ALA A 102 -21.31 -19.08 -13.24
CA ALA A 102 -22.42 -18.89 -14.17
C ALA A 102 -22.03 -19.10 -15.64
N LEU A 103 -20.83 -18.67 -16.04
CA LEU A 103 -20.29 -18.91 -17.38
C LEU A 103 -20.06 -20.41 -17.65
N ILE A 104 -19.51 -21.14 -16.69
CA ILE A 104 -19.28 -22.59 -16.80
C ILE A 104 -20.62 -23.34 -16.93
N GLU A 105 -21.61 -22.96 -16.14
CA GLU A 105 -22.96 -23.55 -16.23
C GLU A 105 -23.57 -23.32 -17.60
N LYS A 106 -23.58 -22.07 -18.09
CA LYS A 106 -24.10 -21.72 -19.42
C LYS A 106 -23.37 -22.47 -20.53
N LEU A 107 -22.05 -22.62 -20.42
CA LEU A 107 -21.23 -23.37 -21.37
C LEU A 107 -21.61 -24.86 -21.35
N SER A 108 -21.88 -25.45 -20.18
CA SER A 108 -22.33 -26.83 -20.07
C SER A 108 -23.69 -27.05 -20.75
N THR A 109 -24.63 -26.11 -20.59
CA THR A 109 -25.95 -26.15 -21.23
C THR A 109 -25.82 -26.07 -22.75
N LEU A 110 -25.03 -25.13 -23.27
CA LEU A 110 -24.82 -24.99 -24.72
C LEU A 110 -24.08 -26.19 -25.31
N ASN A 111 -23.14 -26.80 -24.58
CA ASN A 111 -22.50 -28.03 -25.01
C ASN A 111 -23.47 -29.22 -25.05
N GLY A 112 -24.46 -29.26 -24.14
CA GLY A 112 -25.57 -30.20 -24.22
C GLY A 112 -26.39 -29.99 -25.49
N LEU A 113 -26.85 -28.75 -25.71
CA LEU A 113 -27.64 -28.39 -26.89
C LEU A 113 -26.91 -28.65 -28.21
N ARG A 114 -25.60 -28.35 -28.27
CA ARG A 114 -24.75 -28.65 -29.44
C ARG A 114 -24.73 -30.13 -29.78
N ARG A 115 -24.63 -31.00 -28.77
CA ARG A 115 -24.64 -32.47 -28.98
C ARG A 115 -26.00 -32.93 -29.49
N GLU A 116 -27.08 -32.45 -28.87
CA GLU A 116 -28.45 -32.78 -29.27
C GLU A 116 -28.75 -32.34 -30.71
N LEU A 117 -28.43 -31.10 -31.07
CA LEU A 117 -28.60 -30.59 -32.44
C LEU A 117 -27.74 -31.37 -33.44
N GLY A 118 -26.49 -31.69 -33.09
CA GLY A 118 -25.61 -32.49 -33.93
C GLY A 118 -26.07 -33.94 -34.13
N GLU A 119 -26.77 -34.53 -33.16
CA GLU A 119 -27.44 -35.82 -33.30
C GLU A 119 -28.66 -35.72 -34.21
N ARG A 120 -29.54 -34.75 -34.00
CA ARG A 120 -30.72 -34.52 -34.85
C ARG A 120 -30.37 -34.27 -36.31
N VAL A 121 -29.32 -33.47 -36.58
CA VAL A 121 -28.84 -33.24 -37.95
C VAL A 121 -28.34 -34.53 -38.59
N ARG A 122 -27.59 -35.36 -37.85
CA ARG A 122 -27.11 -36.65 -38.37
C ARG A 122 -28.25 -37.61 -38.66
N GLU A 123 -29.21 -37.70 -37.77
CA GLU A 123 -30.41 -38.54 -37.94
C GLU A 123 -31.20 -38.09 -39.18
N MET A 124 -31.46 -36.78 -39.31
CA MET A 124 -32.20 -36.22 -40.44
C MET A 124 -31.47 -36.43 -41.77
N VAL A 125 -30.15 -36.22 -41.83
CA VAL A 125 -29.34 -36.50 -43.04
C VAL A 125 -29.41 -37.99 -43.40
N SER A 126 -29.29 -38.88 -42.41
CA SER A 126 -29.36 -40.33 -42.65
C SER A 126 -30.73 -40.77 -43.18
N GLY A 127 -31.82 -40.27 -42.59
CA GLY A 127 -33.18 -40.55 -43.04
C GLY A 127 -33.48 -39.98 -44.44
N SER A 128 -32.98 -38.78 -44.75
CA SER A 128 -33.13 -38.19 -46.08
C SER A 128 -32.33 -38.94 -47.15
N LEU A 129 -31.13 -39.43 -46.83
CA LEU A 129 -30.36 -40.30 -47.73
C LEU A 129 -31.08 -41.62 -48.00
N GLU A 130 -31.64 -42.25 -46.96
CA GLU A 130 -32.42 -43.48 -47.11
C GLU A 130 -33.68 -43.25 -47.96
N SER A 131 -34.41 -42.15 -47.73
CA SER A 131 -35.58 -41.79 -48.54
C SER A 131 -35.21 -41.58 -50.01
N LEU A 132 -34.10 -40.88 -50.29
CA LEU A 132 -33.61 -40.68 -51.66
C LEU A 132 -33.16 -41.99 -52.31
N HIS A 133 -32.55 -42.90 -51.54
CA HIS A 133 -32.18 -44.22 -52.04
C HIS A 133 -33.40 -44.99 -52.56
N TYR A 134 -34.50 -45.02 -51.82
CA TYR A 134 -35.74 -45.65 -52.28
C TYR A 134 -36.36 -44.95 -53.50
N LYS A 135 -36.29 -43.62 -53.59
CA LYS A 135 -36.75 -42.87 -54.77
C LYS A 135 -35.94 -43.20 -56.03
N VAL A 136 -34.63 -43.39 -55.90
CA VAL A 136 -33.77 -43.86 -57.00
C VAL A 136 -34.19 -45.26 -57.45
N LEU A 137 -34.40 -46.18 -56.50
CA LEU A 137 -34.87 -47.54 -56.81
C LEU A 137 -36.25 -47.53 -57.51
N GLU A 138 -37.18 -46.69 -57.06
CA GLU A 138 -38.49 -46.51 -57.69
C GLU A 138 -38.36 -45.99 -59.13
N ALA A 139 -37.52 -44.97 -59.36
CA ALA A 139 -37.26 -44.42 -60.69
C ALA A 139 -36.63 -45.46 -61.63
N GLN A 140 -35.67 -46.26 -61.14
CA GLN A 140 -35.07 -47.36 -61.89
C GLN A 140 -36.09 -48.45 -62.25
N ALA A 141 -36.98 -48.81 -61.32
CA ALA A 141 -38.04 -49.78 -61.57
C ALA A 141 -39.02 -49.24 -62.62
N ARG A 142 -39.40 -47.96 -62.54
CA ARG A 142 -40.25 -47.28 -63.53
C ARG A 142 -39.60 -47.24 -64.91
N GLN A 143 -38.31 -46.93 -65.00
CA GLN A 143 -37.55 -46.96 -66.25
C GLN A 143 -37.56 -48.36 -66.87
N LYS A 144 -37.26 -49.41 -66.09
CA LYS A 144 -37.32 -50.82 -66.56
C LYS A 144 -38.72 -51.24 -67.02
N GLY A 145 -39.75 -50.77 -66.32
CA GLY A 145 -41.15 -50.97 -66.72
C GLY A 145 -41.43 -50.37 -68.09
N TRP A 146 -41.10 -49.09 -68.29
CA TRP A 146 -41.30 -48.41 -69.58
C TRP A 146 -40.42 -48.96 -70.70
N LEU A 147 -39.19 -49.40 -70.43
CA LEU A 147 -38.36 -50.11 -71.41
C LEU A 147 -39.02 -51.40 -71.92
N SER A 148 -39.74 -52.11 -71.04
CA SER A 148 -40.49 -53.30 -71.44
C SER A 148 -41.68 -52.93 -72.34
N VAL A 149 -42.36 -51.81 -72.06
CA VAL A 149 -43.42 -51.26 -72.91
C VAL A 149 -42.86 -50.79 -74.25
N VAL A 150 -41.73 -50.08 -74.29
CA VAL A 150 -41.05 -49.67 -75.53
C VAL A 150 -40.79 -50.89 -76.42
N LYS A 151 -40.22 -51.96 -75.86
CA LYS A 151 -39.97 -53.20 -76.60
C LYS A 151 -41.25 -53.83 -77.17
N GLU A 152 -42.35 -53.80 -76.41
CA GLU A 152 -43.66 -54.26 -76.90
C GLU A 152 -44.16 -53.38 -78.07
N ARG A 153 -44.06 -52.05 -77.94
CA ARG A 153 -44.49 -51.09 -78.97
C ARG A 153 -43.64 -51.17 -80.23
N GLU A 154 -42.33 -51.36 -80.13
CA GLU A 154 -41.41 -51.58 -81.26
C GLU A 154 -41.79 -52.83 -82.07
N LEU A 155 -42.09 -53.94 -81.38
CA LEU A 155 -42.53 -55.18 -82.03
C LEU A 155 -43.89 -55.01 -82.71
N SER A 156 -44.81 -54.26 -82.08
CA SER A 156 -46.11 -53.94 -82.66
C SER A 156 -45.98 -53.07 -83.91
N LEU A 157 -45.15 -52.02 -83.87
CA LEU A 157 -44.87 -51.15 -85.01
C LEU A 157 -44.22 -51.94 -86.15
N SER A 158 -43.23 -52.79 -85.85
CA SER A 158 -42.57 -53.64 -86.84
C SER A 158 -43.57 -54.58 -87.54
N ARG A 159 -44.50 -55.17 -86.77
CA ARG A 159 -45.56 -56.02 -87.33
C ARG A 159 -46.52 -55.22 -88.21
N GLN A 160 -46.89 -54.01 -87.79
CA GLN A 160 -47.78 -53.15 -88.57
C GLN A 160 -47.13 -52.66 -89.87
N ASN A 161 -45.82 -52.36 -89.84
CA ASN A 161 -45.04 -52.04 -91.03
C ASN A 161 -45.00 -53.20 -92.04
N THR A 162 -44.81 -54.44 -91.58
CA THR A 162 -44.88 -55.62 -92.47
C THR A 162 -46.27 -55.79 -93.07
N LEU A 163 -47.33 -55.59 -92.29
CA LEU A 163 -48.72 -55.72 -92.77
C LEU A 163 -49.14 -54.58 -93.71
N LEU A 164 -48.58 -53.37 -93.55
CA LEU A 164 -48.77 -52.25 -94.46
C LEU A 164 -48.10 -52.55 -95.82
N ALA A 165 -46.88 -53.10 -95.81
CA ALA A 165 -46.18 -53.50 -97.03
C ALA A 165 -46.95 -54.57 -97.83
N ASP A 166 -47.64 -55.47 -97.13
CA ASP A 166 -48.52 -56.49 -97.73
C ASP A 166 -49.93 -55.95 -98.08
N GLY A 167 -50.23 -54.68 -97.77
CA GLY A 167 -51.49 -54.00 -98.13
C GLY A 167 -52.69 -54.31 -97.22
N HIS A 168 -52.47 -54.90 -96.03
CA HIS A 168 -53.52 -55.38 -95.14
C HIS A 168 -53.94 -54.38 -94.03
N VAL A 169 -53.26 -53.24 -93.91
CA VAL A 169 -53.49 -52.23 -92.84
C VAL A 169 -53.48 -50.82 -93.44
N ALA A 170 -54.27 -49.90 -92.86
CA ALA A 170 -54.32 -48.49 -93.26
C ALA A 170 -53.16 -47.68 -92.65
N GLN A 171 -52.65 -46.68 -93.38
CA GLN A 171 -51.55 -45.80 -92.94
C GLN A 171 -51.77 -45.21 -91.53
N ALA A 172 -52.99 -44.78 -91.23
CA ALA A 172 -53.36 -44.19 -89.94
C ALA A 172 -53.07 -45.10 -88.72
N ARG A 173 -53.04 -46.43 -88.90
CA ARG A 173 -52.71 -47.38 -87.82
C ARG A 173 -51.21 -47.43 -87.54
N VAL A 174 -50.39 -47.32 -88.59
CA VAL A 174 -48.92 -47.24 -88.44
C VAL A 174 -48.56 -45.94 -87.75
N ASP A 175 -49.17 -44.82 -88.15
CA ASP A 175 -48.95 -43.52 -87.52
C ASP A 175 -49.39 -43.53 -86.03
N GLU A 176 -50.49 -44.21 -85.69
CA GLU A 176 -50.93 -44.43 -84.30
C GLU A 176 -49.89 -45.24 -83.50
N ALA A 177 -49.35 -46.31 -84.09
CA ALA A 177 -48.34 -47.15 -83.46
C ALA A 177 -47.00 -46.43 -83.27
N GLU A 178 -46.63 -45.57 -84.22
CA GLU A 178 -45.44 -44.72 -84.13
C GLU A 178 -45.58 -43.69 -83.01
N SER A 179 -46.71 -42.99 -82.92
CA SER A 179 -46.98 -42.04 -81.84
C SER A 179 -46.96 -42.68 -80.45
N LEU A 180 -47.52 -43.88 -80.31
CA LEU A 180 -47.48 -44.64 -79.05
C LEU A 180 -46.06 -45.09 -78.68
N LEU A 181 -45.22 -45.42 -79.66
CA LEU A 181 -43.82 -45.74 -79.43
C LEU A 181 -43.05 -44.48 -78.97
N GLU A 182 -43.24 -43.35 -79.66
CA GLU A 182 -42.63 -42.08 -79.28
C GLU A 182 -43.04 -41.66 -77.86
N GLN A 183 -44.31 -41.79 -77.51
CA GLN A 183 -44.80 -41.53 -76.15
C GLN A 183 -44.08 -42.43 -75.12
N ALA A 184 -43.92 -43.72 -75.41
CA ALA A 184 -43.22 -44.64 -74.52
C ALA A 184 -41.71 -44.29 -74.37
N LEU A 185 -41.06 -43.83 -75.44
CA LEU A 185 -39.67 -43.36 -75.39
C LEU A 185 -39.52 -42.10 -74.54
N GLN A 186 -40.41 -41.12 -74.70
CA GLN A 186 -40.42 -39.91 -73.87
C GLN A 186 -40.63 -40.24 -72.38
N GLU A 187 -41.44 -41.24 -72.08
CA GLU A 187 -41.65 -41.75 -70.72
C GLU A 187 -40.39 -42.41 -70.12
N VAL A 188 -39.61 -43.13 -70.93
CA VAL A 188 -38.30 -43.67 -70.51
C VAL A 188 -37.31 -42.53 -70.22
N GLU A 189 -37.21 -41.54 -71.09
CA GLU A 189 -36.31 -40.40 -70.87
C GLU A 189 -36.73 -39.57 -69.65
N ARG A 190 -38.04 -39.41 -69.40
CA ARG A 190 -38.53 -38.80 -68.16
C ARG A 190 -38.09 -39.58 -66.92
N ALA A 191 -38.27 -40.91 -66.93
CA ALA A 191 -37.84 -41.76 -65.81
C ALA A 191 -36.32 -41.73 -65.59
N ARG A 192 -35.53 -41.64 -66.67
CA ARG A 192 -34.08 -41.50 -66.62
C ARG A 192 -33.65 -40.14 -66.04
N ALA A 193 -34.29 -39.05 -66.47
CA ALA A 193 -34.01 -37.71 -65.95
C ALA A 193 -34.36 -37.61 -64.45
N ASP A 194 -35.45 -38.26 -64.01
CA ASP A 194 -35.81 -38.36 -62.60
C ASP A 194 -34.75 -39.14 -61.79
N GLU A 195 -34.25 -40.28 -62.33
CA GLU A 195 -33.17 -41.04 -61.69
C GLU A 195 -31.89 -40.21 -61.53
N GLU A 196 -31.46 -39.53 -62.59
CA GLU A 196 -30.28 -38.67 -62.55
C GLU A 196 -30.46 -37.51 -61.56
N ARG A 197 -31.65 -36.89 -61.50
CA ARG A 197 -31.97 -35.85 -60.52
C ARG A 197 -31.80 -36.36 -59.09
N TYR A 198 -32.41 -37.49 -58.73
CA TYR A 198 -32.30 -38.05 -57.38
C TYR A 198 -30.88 -38.49 -57.03
N ARG A 199 -30.13 -39.02 -58.01
CA ARG A 199 -28.71 -39.38 -57.80
C ARG A 199 -27.84 -38.15 -57.54
N LYS A 200 -28.10 -37.04 -58.24
CA LYS A 200 -27.41 -35.76 -58.01
C LYS A 200 -27.79 -35.13 -56.67
N GLU A 201 -29.05 -35.23 -56.28
CA GLU A 201 -29.55 -34.76 -54.98
C GLU A 201 -28.89 -35.54 -53.83
N SER A 202 -28.86 -36.88 -53.91
CA SER A 202 -28.16 -37.73 -52.93
C SER A 202 -26.66 -37.41 -52.82
N GLY A 203 -25.96 -37.28 -53.95
CA GLY A 203 -24.54 -36.91 -53.95
C GLY A 203 -24.25 -35.47 -53.49
N SER A 204 -25.25 -34.58 -53.51
CA SER A 204 -25.14 -33.22 -52.95
C SER A 204 -25.35 -33.26 -51.44
N LEU A 205 -26.33 -34.04 -50.98
CA LEU A 205 -26.62 -34.26 -49.57
C LEU A 205 -25.43 -34.88 -48.82
N GLU A 206 -24.73 -35.85 -49.44
CA GLU A 206 -23.46 -36.41 -48.91
C GLU A 206 -22.36 -35.35 -48.73
N LYS A 207 -22.35 -34.32 -49.58
CA LYS A 207 -21.42 -33.19 -49.49
C LYS A 207 -21.91 -32.08 -48.55
N GLY A 208 -23.04 -32.29 -47.87
CA GLY A 208 -23.66 -31.28 -47.00
C GLY A 208 -24.32 -30.13 -47.76
N ILE A 209 -24.58 -30.30 -49.06
CA ILE A 209 -25.26 -29.31 -49.91
C ILE A 209 -26.71 -29.77 -50.08
N PHE A 210 -27.62 -29.05 -49.44
CA PHE A 210 -29.05 -29.33 -49.47
C PHE A 210 -29.69 -28.63 -50.68
N ILE A 211 -30.15 -29.41 -51.66
CA ILE A 211 -30.79 -28.91 -52.89
C ILE A 211 -32.20 -29.49 -52.92
N GLY A 212 -33.21 -28.72 -52.52
CA GLY A 212 -34.62 -29.15 -52.58
C GLY A 212 -35.58 -28.20 -51.87
N ASP A 213 -36.79 -28.06 -52.41
CA ASP A 213 -37.84 -27.13 -51.94
C ASP A 213 -38.64 -27.62 -50.72
N GLY A 214 -38.41 -28.87 -50.26
CA GLY A 214 -39.35 -29.55 -49.36
C GLY A 214 -38.93 -29.72 -47.90
N GLN A 215 -37.68 -29.44 -47.52
CA GLN A 215 -37.17 -29.72 -46.17
C GLN A 215 -36.29 -28.58 -45.65
N ASN A 216 -36.95 -27.52 -45.15
CA ASN A 216 -36.29 -26.37 -44.51
C ASN A 216 -35.67 -26.71 -43.13
N ASP A 217 -35.95 -27.89 -42.57
CA ASP A 217 -35.56 -28.23 -41.20
C ASP A 217 -34.08 -28.56 -41.06
N VAL A 218 -33.42 -29.13 -42.08
CA VAL A 218 -31.97 -29.42 -42.02
C VAL A 218 -31.14 -28.13 -42.07
N PRO A 219 -31.35 -27.22 -43.05
CA PRO A 219 -30.62 -25.96 -43.09
C PRO A 219 -30.81 -25.15 -41.80
N TYR A 220 -32.02 -25.10 -41.25
CA TYR A 220 -32.30 -24.41 -40.00
C TYR A 220 -31.52 -25.02 -38.82
N SER A 221 -31.53 -26.35 -38.68
CA SER A 221 -30.83 -27.03 -37.57
C SER A 221 -29.31 -26.86 -37.67
N GLN A 222 -28.76 -26.81 -38.88
CA GLN A 222 -27.34 -26.52 -39.11
C GLN A 222 -26.98 -25.07 -38.78
N GLN A 223 -27.76 -24.10 -39.26
CA GLN A 223 -27.56 -22.69 -38.90
C GLN A 223 -27.61 -22.49 -37.39
N ARG A 224 -28.57 -23.14 -36.72
CA ARG A 224 -28.68 -23.09 -35.27
C ARG A 224 -27.50 -23.74 -34.55
N LEU A 225 -26.94 -24.82 -35.11
CA LEU A 225 -25.73 -25.44 -34.59
C LEU A 225 -24.53 -24.48 -34.69
N ASP A 226 -24.36 -23.80 -35.82
CA ASP A 226 -23.29 -22.83 -36.04
C ASP A 226 -23.41 -21.64 -35.07
N GLU A 227 -24.63 -21.12 -34.86
CA GLU A 227 -24.90 -20.08 -33.85
C GLU A 227 -24.49 -20.54 -32.44
N VAL A 228 -24.81 -21.78 -32.06
CA VAL A 228 -24.43 -22.35 -30.75
C VAL A 228 -22.91 -22.52 -30.65
N VAL A 229 -22.24 -22.94 -31.72
CA VAL A 229 -20.78 -23.06 -31.76
C VAL A 229 -20.10 -21.69 -31.58
N LEU A 230 -20.59 -20.66 -32.26
CA LEU A 230 -20.11 -19.29 -32.11
C LEU A 230 -20.35 -18.77 -30.68
N ALA A 231 -21.52 -19.03 -30.10
CA ALA A 231 -21.82 -18.66 -28.72
C ALA A 231 -20.90 -19.38 -27.71
N ILE A 232 -20.56 -20.65 -27.93
CA ILE A 232 -19.59 -21.38 -27.10
C ILE A 232 -18.19 -20.75 -27.22
N ALA A 233 -17.76 -20.36 -28.42
CA ALA A 233 -16.47 -19.70 -28.62
C ALA A 233 -16.40 -18.36 -27.86
N ASP A 234 -17.46 -17.54 -27.95
CA ASP A 234 -17.56 -16.28 -27.21
C ASP A 234 -17.51 -16.49 -25.69
N LEU A 235 -18.26 -17.45 -25.15
CA LEU A 235 -18.22 -17.76 -23.72
C LEU A 235 -16.84 -18.24 -23.24
N ASN A 236 -16.08 -18.97 -24.07
CA ASN A 236 -14.72 -19.37 -23.75
C ASN A 236 -13.76 -18.17 -23.68
N VAL A 237 -13.94 -17.17 -24.55
CA VAL A 237 -13.19 -15.91 -24.49
C VAL A 237 -13.51 -15.18 -23.19
N GLN A 238 -14.80 -15.03 -22.86
CA GLN A 238 -15.23 -14.40 -21.60
C GLN A 238 -14.71 -15.14 -20.35
N LEU A 239 -14.65 -16.47 -20.39
CA LEU A 239 -14.11 -17.29 -19.30
C LEU A 239 -12.60 -17.05 -19.13
N THR A 240 -11.86 -16.97 -20.24
CA THR A 240 -10.42 -16.69 -20.24
C THR A 240 -10.13 -15.29 -19.70
N GLU A 241 -10.91 -14.29 -20.13
CA GLU A 241 -10.82 -12.93 -19.61
C GLU A 241 -11.11 -12.88 -18.10
N THR A 242 -12.20 -13.52 -17.65
CA THR A 242 -12.59 -13.59 -16.24
C THR A 242 -11.49 -14.26 -15.40
N ASN A 243 -10.92 -15.37 -15.88
CA ASN A 243 -9.80 -16.04 -15.20
C ASN A 243 -8.56 -15.15 -15.13
N GLY A 244 -8.23 -14.41 -16.19
CA GLY A 244 -7.11 -13.47 -16.21
C GLY A 244 -7.29 -12.34 -15.20
N ARG A 245 -8.49 -11.76 -15.12
CA ARG A 245 -8.84 -10.75 -14.12
C ARG A 245 -8.75 -11.30 -12.69
N MET A 246 -9.27 -12.50 -12.45
CA MET A 246 -9.18 -13.16 -11.14
C MET A 246 -7.73 -13.36 -10.70
N ALA A 247 -6.86 -13.84 -11.60
CA ALA A 247 -5.43 -14.03 -11.30
C ALA A 247 -4.72 -12.69 -11.00
N SER A 248 -5.08 -11.62 -11.71
CA SER A 248 -4.57 -10.28 -11.43
C SER A 248 -4.97 -9.80 -10.03
N ILE A 249 -6.24 -9.94 -9.66
CA ILE A 249 -6.74 -9.56 -8.33
C ILE A 249 -6.11 -10.41 -7.24
N GLU A 250 -5.94 -11.72 -7.47
CA GLU A 250 -5.28 -12.60 -6.50
C GLU A 250 -3.84 -12.16 -6.22
N ASN A 251 -3.09 -11.76 -7.25
CA ASN A 251 -1.75 -11.21 -7.07
C ASN A 251 -1.77 -9.89 -6.29
N GLN A 252 -2.72 -8.99 -6.60
CA GLN A 252 -2.89 -7.74 -5.84
C GLN A 252 -3.24 -8.01 -4.37
N LEU A 253 -4.09 -8.99 -4.10
CA LEU A 253 -4.46 -9.37 -2.74
C LEU A 253 -3.25 -9.89 -1.95
N ARG A 254 -2.38 -10.69 -2.59
CA ARG A 254 -1.13 -11.18 -1.98
C ARG A 254 -0.15 -10.04 -1.70
N ASP A 255 0.00 -9.11 -2.65
CA ASP A 255 0.89 -7.96 -2.49
C ASP A 255 0.40 -7.02 -1.38
N GLU A 256 -0.91 -6.74 -1.35
CA GLU A 256 -1.51 -5.85 -0.37
C GLU A 256 -1.59 -6.50 1.02
N THR A 257 -1.84 -7.80 1.15
CA THR A 257 -1.73 -8.50 2.45
C THR A 257 -0.30 -8.46 2.99
N ALA A 258 0.72 -8.64 2.15
CA ALA A 258 2.13 -8.50 2.54
C ALA A 258 2.54 -7.06 2.88
N ARG A 259 1.88 -6.05 2.29
CA ARG A 259 2.08 -4.63 2.65
C ARG A 259 1.34 -4.27 3.94
N ALA A 260 0.11 -4.74 4.09
CA ALA A 260 -0.72 -4.57 5.27
C ALA A 260 0.00 -5.12 6.50
N GLY A 261 0.47 -6.37 6.48
CA GLY A 261 1.19 -6.96 7.61
C GLY A 261 2.49 -6.23 7.99
N ARG A 262 3.11 -5.48 7.07
CA ARG A 262 4.26 -4.60 7.37
C ARG A 262 3.87 -3.25 7.95
N ARG A 263 2.68 -2.71 7.62
CA ARG A 263 2.16 -1.43 8.12
C ARG A 263 1.33 -1.58 9.40
N GLU A 264 0.77 -2.76 9.63
CA GLU A 264 -0.15 -3.08 10.72
C GLU A 264 0.48 -2.85 12.10
N SER A 265 1.81 -2.90 12.24
CA SER A 265 2.42 -2.47 13.49
C SER A 265 3.77 -1.81 13.31
N MET A 266 3.93 -0.62 13.89
CA MET A 266 5.21 0.06 14.01
C MET A 266 5.55 0.29 15.48
N LEU A 267 6.79 -0.07 15.83
CA LEU A 267 7.34 0.17 17.16
C LEU A 267 7.93 1.58 17.19
N VAL A 268 7.43 2.41 18.10
CA VAL A 268 7.99 3.74 18.38
C VAL A 268 9.09 3.58 19.41
N ARG A 269 10.29 4.06 19.07
CA ARG A 269 11.48 3.97 19.93
C ARG A 269 11.89 5.33 20.45
N SER A 270 12.48 5.37 21.63
CA SER A 270 13.08 6.60 22.17
C SER A 270 14.32 7.00 21.35
N PRO A 271 14.46 8.27 20.93
CA PRO A 271 15.65 8.74 20.22
C PRO A 271 16.84 9.01 21.14
N ILE A 272 16.60 9.25 22.44
CA ILE A 272 17.61 9.59 23.44
C ILE A 272 17.40 8.80 24.74
N ASP A 273 18.43 8.74 25.56
CA ASP A 273 18.32 8.35 26.97
C ASP A 273 17.76 9.53 27.78
N GLY A 274 16.81 9.29 28.69
CA GLY A 274 16.20 10.37 29.47
C GLY A 274 14.99 9.94 30.29
N LEU A 275 14.23 10.93 30.78
CA LEU A 275 13.03 10.71 31.60
C LEU A 275 11.77 11.17 30.86
N ILE A 276 10.65 10.47 31.01
CA ILE A 276 9.38 10.95 30.44
C ILE A 276 8.89 12.18 31.22
N TRP A 277 8.90 13.35 30.59
CA TRP A 277 8.45 14.61 31.19
C TRP A 277 6.93 14.77 31.12
N ARG A 278 6.35 14.43 29.96
CA ARG A 278 4.91 14.59 29.72
C ARG A 278 4.40 13.58 28.70
N ARG A 279 3.30 12.92 29.04
CA ARG A 279 2.47 12.16 28.09
C ARG A 279 1.46 13.10 27.43
N ILE A 280 1.43 13.09 26.10
CA ILE A 280 0.48 13.87 25.30
C ILE A 280 -0.63 12.93 24.79
N ALA A 281 -0.26 11.72 24.36
CA ALA A 281 -1.21 10.68 23.98
C ALA A 281 -1.56 9.73 25.14
N ALA A 282 -2.83 9.34 25.21
CA ALA A 282 -3.34 8.32 26.12
C ALA A 282 -3.27 6.93 25.48
N GLU A 283 -3.44 5.89 26.30
CA GLU A 283 -3.59 4.52 25.80
C GLU A 283 -4.85 4.40 24.93
N LEU A 284 -4.80 3.61 23.85
CA LEU A 284 -5.88 3.45 22.86
C LEU A 284 -6.27 4.73 22.11
N ALA A 285 -5.51 5.83 22.25
CA ALA A 285 -5.76 7.04 21.49
C ALA A 285 -5.43 6.85 20.00
N THR A 286 -6.22 7.47 19.14
CA THR A 286 -5.93 7.58 17.70
C THR A 286 -5.01 8.76 17.46
N VAL A 287 -3.91 8.52 16.77
CA VAL A 287 -2.89 9.53 16.44
C VAL A 287 -2.68 9.59 14.94
N THR A 288 -2.34 10.77 14.43
CA THR A 288 -1.92 10.98 13.05
C THR A 288 -0.40 11.00 12.94
N LYS A 289 0.12 10.76 11.74
CA LYS A 289 1.54 10.93 11.46
C LYS A 289 2.05 12.32 11.89
N ASN A 290 3.22 12.35 12.51
CA ASN A 290 3.88 13.50 13.11
C ASN A 290 3.16 14.11 14.32
N ASN A 291 2.14 13.47 14.87
CA ASN A 291 1.53 13.91 16.11
C ASN A 291 2.46 13.65 17.31
N ASP A 292 2.50 14.58 18.25
CA ASP A 292 3.34 14.48 19.44
C ASP A 292 2.75 13.45 20.42
N LEU A 293 3.56 12.45 20.80
CA LEU A 293 3.15 11.35 21.67
C LEU A 293 3.55 11.60 23.12
N ALA A 294 4.82 11.97 23.32
CA ALA A 294 5.42 12.23 24.62
C ALA A 294 6.61 13.17 24.47
N LYS A 295 6.97 13.85 25.57
CA LYS A 295 8.20 14.63 25.68
C LYS A 295 9.15 13.95 26.64
N ILE A 296 10.39 13.76 26.20
CA ILE A 296 11.50 13.21 27.00
C ILE A 296 12.38 14.37 27.47
N LEU A 297 12.79 14.30 28.72
CA LEU A 297 13.77 15.15 29.34
C LEU A 297 15.17 14.56 29.13
N ASP A 298 16.05 15.31 28.47
CA ASP A 298 17.46 14.95 28.32
C ASP A 298 18.23 15.32 29.59
N CYS A 299 18.60 14.32 30.39
CA CYS A 299 19.34 14.53 31.64
C CYS A 299 20.86 14.61 31.46
N SER A 300 21.36 14.35 30.26
CA SER A 300 22.79 14.40 29.96
C SER A 300 23.29 15.84 29.72
N ASP A 301 22.42 16.73 29.23
CA ASP A 301 22.73 18.15 28.99
C ASP A 301 21.90 19.06 29.91
N ILE A 302 22.33 19.13 31.17
CA ILE A 302 21.70 20.00 32.17
C ILE A 302 22.33 21.39 32.13
N ARG A 303 21.45 22.39 32.12
CA ARG A 303 21.82 23.79 32.02
C ARG A 303 21.22 24.58 33.17
N VAL A 304 21.99 25.48 33.75
CA VAL A 304 21.52 26.41 34.76
C VAL A 304 21.41 27.78 34.12
N GLU A 305 20.20 28.30 34.13
CA GLU A 305 19.84 29.59 33.56
C GLU A 305 19.81 30.64 34.66
N VAL A 306 20.70 31.61 34.56
CA VAL A 306 20.96 32.58 35.64
C VAL A 306 20.77 33.99 35.11
N PRO A 307 19.84 34.79 35.68
CA PRO A 307 19.76 36.21 35.37
C PRO A 307 20.90 36.94 36.07
N VAL A 308 21.75 37.64 35.31
CA VAL A 308 22.86 38.45 35.82
C VAL A 308 22.78 39.86 35.26
N ASP A 309 23.23 40.88 36.00
CA ASP A 309 23.28 42.24 35.47
C ASP A 309 24.18 42.31 34.23
N GLU A 310 23.83 43.12 33.22
CA GLU A 310 24.57 43.25 31.96
C GLU A 310 26.05 43.61 32.21
N SER A 311 26.31 44.47 33.20
CA SER A 311 27.67 44.85 33.61
C SER A 311 28.54 43.69 34.13
N LEU A 312 27.93 42.59 34.59
CA LEU A 312 28.63 41.37 35.01
C LEU A 312 28.95 40.49 33.81
N SER A 313 28.11 40.50 32.78
CA SER A 313 28.32 39.70 31.59
C SER A 313 29.56 40.11 30.77
N ASP A 314 29.88 41.41 30.73
CA ASP A 314 31.12 41.92 30.12
C ASP A 314 32.39 41.35 30.76
N ARG A 315 32.29 40.87 32.01
CA ARG A 315 33.41 40.34 32.79
C ARG A 315 33.53 38.82 32.72
N VAL A 316 32.51 38.12 32.22
CA VAL A 316 32.42 36.66 32.19
C VAL A 316 32.52 36.18 30.75
N ALA A 317 33.62 35.48 30.44
CA ALA A 317 33.80 34.87 29.12
C ALA A 317 33.15 33.47 29.06
N ILE A 318 32.77 33.05 27.86
CA ILE A 318 32.39 31.65 27.58
C ILE A 318 33.56 30.74 27.99
N GLY A 319 33.26 29.65 28.68
CA GLY A 319 34.25 28.71 29.23
C GLY A 319 34.72 29.01 30.65
N THR A 320 34.26 30.10 31.28
CA THR A 320 34.59 30.38 32.69
C THR A 320 34.01 29.29 33.59
N THR A 321 34.83 28.74 34.48
CA THR A 321 34.41 27.78 35.52
C THR A 321 33.68 28.51 36.63
N VAL A 322 32.48 28.05 36.96
CA VAL A 322 31.62 28.61 38.01
C VAL A 322 31.19 27.48 38.94
N THR A 323 30.95 27.80 40.21
CA THR A 323 30.44 26.81 41.16
C THR A 323 28.93 26.96 41.29
N VAL A 324 28.20 25.87 41.11
CA VAL A 324 26.73 25.81 41.15
C VAL A 324 26.32 25.07 42.42
N ARG A 325 25.45 25.69 43.22
CA ARG A 325 24.90 25.08 44.43
C ARG A 325 23.38 25.07 44.35
N LEU A 326 22.77 23.90 44.43
CA LEU A 326 21.31 23.79 44.46
C LEU A 326 20.74 24.33 45.78
N GLN A 327 19.65 25.10 45.71
CA GLN A 327 19.01 25.61 46.91
C GLN A 327 18.41 24.44 47.72
N GLY A 328 18.82 24.32 48.98
CA GLY A 328 18.43 23.23 49.88
C GLY A 328 19.28 21.97 49.81
N SER A 329 20.34 21.93 48.99
CA SER A 329 21.39 20.88 49.04
C SER A 329 22.73 21.50 49.46
N PRO A 330 23.54 20.79 50.27
CA PRO A 330 24.92 21.19 50.55
C PRO A 330 25.90 20.84 49.41
N GLU A 331 25.46 20.05 48.42
CA GLU A 331 26.30 19.63 47.29
C GLU A 331 26.64 20.83 46.38
N VAL A 332 27.91 20.93 46.01
CA VAL A 332 28.45 21.93 45.07
C VAL A 332 28.90 21.21 43.81
N TYR A 333 28.54 21.77 42.66
CA TYR A 333 28.83 21.22 41.34
C TYR A 333 29.67 22.22 40.56
N ASP A 334 30.64 21.74 39.81
CA ASP A 334 31.42 22.58 38.90
C ASP A 334 30.67 22.70 37.56
N GLY A 335 30.45 23.95 37.14
CA GLY A 335 29.79 24.28 35.88
C GLY A 335 30.67 25.14 35.00
N THR A 336 30.38 25.15 33.71
CA THR A 336 31.07 26.00 32.72
C THR A 336 30.08 26.90 32.02
N VAL A 337 30.41 28.17 31.86
CA VAL A 337 29.57 29.11 31.10
C VAL A 337 29.57 28.71 29.63
N SER A 338 28.42 28.29 29.10
CA SER A 338 28.26 27.85 27.71
C SER A 338 27.76 28.97 26.80
N GLY A 339 27.05 29.96 27.33
CA GLY A 339 26.57 31.10 26.55
C GLY A 339 26.01 32.25 27.38
N VAL A 340 25.95 33.42 26.76
CA VAL A 340 25.32 34.63 27.31
C VAL A 340 24.24 35.07 26.33
N ILE A 341 22.98 35.14 26.78
CA ILE A 341 21.82 35.50 25.98
C ILE A 341 21.32 36.86 26.46
N GLY A 342 21.32 37.85 25.57
CA GLY A 342 20.82 39.19 25.87
C GLY A 342 19.29 39.24 25.98
N THR A 343 18.76 40.26 26.67
CA THR A 343 17.30 40.49 26.87
C THR A 343 16.47 40.63 25.59
N ARG A 344 17.11 40.97 24.47
CA ARG A 344 16.44 41.14 23.16
C ARG A 344 16.82 40.04 22.17
N ALA A 345 17.50 38.99 22.61
CA ALA A 345 17.86 37.89 21.74
C ALA A 345 16.62 37.08 21.36
N VAL A 346 16.45 36.83 20.07
CA VAL A 346 15.50 35.82 19.59
C VAL A 346 16.18 34.47 19.79
N THR A 347 15.90 33.81 20.90
CA THR A 347 16.39 32.44 21.13
C THR A 347 15.68 31.50 20.15
N PRO A 348 16.38 30.52 19.56
CA PRO A 348 15.74 29.48 18.77
C PRO A 348 14.67 28.75 19.61
N GLU A 349 13.63 28.27 18.93
CA GLU A 349 12.42 27.62 19.47
C GLU A 349 12.74 26.23 20.05
N LEU A 350 13.70 26.18 20.99
CA LEU A 350 14.02 25.00 21.77
C LEU A 350 13.05 24.95 22.94
N GLU A 351 12.29 23.87 23.05
CA GLU A 351 11.44 23.63 24.19
C GLU A 351 12.29 23.16 25.38
N TYR A 352 12.23 23.91 26.45
CA TYR A 352 12.86 23.59 27.72
C TYR A 352 11.82 23.21 28.77
N ALA A 353 12.24 22.42 29.76
CA ALA A 353 11.34 21.88 30.77
C ALA A 353 10.91 22.90 31.83
N ALA A 354 11.78 23.85 32.18
CA ALA A 354 11.48 24.96 33.08
C ALA A 354 11.34 26.28 32.28
N LEU A 355 10.46 27.16 32.76
CA LEU A 355 10.39 28.52 32.22
C LEU A 355 11.64 29.31 32.61
N PRO A 356 12.25 30.04 31.67
CA PRO A 356 13.38 30.90 31.99
C PRO A 356 12.97 31.98 33.00
N PRO A 357 13.90 32.43 33.85
CA PRO A 357 13.64 33.54 34.78
C PRO A 357 13.29 34.82 34.01
N LEU A 358 12.34 35.61 34.53
CA LEU A 358 11.98 36.89 33.95
C LEU A 358 13.14 37.88 34.08
N LEU A 359 13.72 38.28 32.95
CA LEU A 359 14.80 39.26 32.90
C LEU A 359 14.27 40.69 33.07
N LYS A 360 14.95 41.50 33.89
CA LYS A 360 14.71 42.95 33.98
C LYS A 360 15.43 43.72 32.86
N LYS A 361 15.16 45.03 32.80
CA LYS A 361 15.60 45.94 31.73
C LYS A 361 17.13 45.98 31.49
N ASP A 362 17.93 45.58 32.47
CA ASP A 362 19.41 45.62 32.45
C ASP A 362 20.04 44.26 32.88
N GLU A 363 19.30 43.17 32.78
CA GLU A 363 19.78 41.81 33.08
C GLU A 363 20.07 41.05 31.76
N VAL A 364 20.94 40.05 31.80
CA VAL A 364 21.17 39.09 30.71
C VAL A 364 21.09 37.67 31.27
N LEU A 365 20.75 36.71 30.42
CA LEU A 365 20.63 35.32 30.80
C LEU A 365 21.96 34.60 30.55
N LEU A 366 22.65 34.25 31.64
CA LEU A 366 23.83 33.42 31.61
C LEU A 366 23.40 31.95 31.60
N VAL A 367 23.89 31.18 30.62
CA VAL A 367 23.67 29.74 30.53
C VAL A 367 24.93 29.01 30.97
N VAL A 368 24.81 28.22 32.02
CA VAL A 368 25.89 27.41 32.59
C VAL A 368 25.59 25.95 32.34
N GLN A 369 26.49 25.23 31.68
CA GLN A 369 26.39 23.78 31.49
C GLN A 369 27.06 23.05 32.65
N VAL A 370 26.43 21.99 33.14
CA VAL A 370 26.93 21.18 34.26
C VAL A 370 27.09 19.72 33.78
N PRO A 371 28.28 19.32 33.28
CA PRO A 371 28.46 18.04 32.60
C PRO A 371 28.53 16.80 33.53
N ASP A 372 28.99 16.95 34.78
CA ASP A 372 29.36 15.80 35.64
C ASP A 372 28.64 15.78 37.00
N ALA A 373 27.33 16.01 37.01
CA ALA A 373 26.59 16.15 38.27
C ALA A 373 25.87 14.89 38.77
N GLY A 374 25.97 13.75 38.07
CA GLY A 374 25.31 12.50 38.47
C GLY A 374 23.78 12.63 38.61
N PHE A 375 23.19 13.59 37.92
CA PHE A 375 21.75 13.87 37.99
C PHE A 375 20.89 12.78 37.34
N GLU A 376 21.50 11.94 36.49
CA GLU A 376 20.88 10.77 35.86
C GLU A 376 20.47 9.69 36.89
N ASP A 377 21.23 9.56 37.99
CA ASP A 377 21.01 8.53 39.02
C ASP A 377 19.81 8.83 39.95
N ARG A 378 19.18 10.00 39.81
CA ARG A 378 18.07 10.46 40.66
C ARG A 378 16.79 10.73 39.84
N PRO A 379 16.19 9.70 39.21
CA PRO A 379 14.99 9.85 38.37
C PRO A 379 13.79 10.43 39.13
N GLU A 380 13.69 10.16 40.44
CA GLU A 380 12.65 10.68 41.34
C GLU A 380 12.62 12.22 41.42
N THR A 381 13.76 12.87 41.13
CA THR A 381 13.90 14.33 41.20
C THR A 381 13.79 15.02 39.85
N PHE A 382 13.43 14.29 38.78
CA PHE A 382 13.41 14.82 37.40
C PHE A 382 14.71 15.55 37.04
N CYS A 383 15.85 14.96 37.40
CA CYS A 383 17.18 15.55 37.19
C CYS A 383 17.33 16.95 37.80
N ASN A 384 16.62 17.22 38.90
CA ASN A 384 16.56 18.50 39.63
C ASN A 384 16.07 19.69 38.80
N VAL A 385 15.44 19.46 37.66
CA VAL A 385 14.88 20.50 36.79
C VAL A 385 13.79 21.28 37.52
N GLY A 386 13.80 22.62 37.35
CA GLY A 386 12.90 23.55 38.03
C GLY A 386 13.33 23.95 39.44
N ARG A 387 14.41 23.36 40.00
CA ARG A 387 14.98 23.84 41.26
C ARG A 387 15.76 25.13 41.04
N ARG A 388 15.82 25.95 42.09
CA ARG A 388 16.68 27.13 42.12
C ARG A 388 18.11 26.71 42.42
N ALA A 389 19.05 27.32 41.73
CA ALA A 389 20.48 27.13 41.91
C ALA A 389 21.14 28.48 42.15
N GLU A 390 22.06 28.54 43.10
CA GLU A 390 22.93 29.69 43.30
C GLU A 390 24.23 29.42 42.56
N VAL A 391 24.65 30.35 41.70
CA VAL A 391 25.91 30.24 40.96
C VAL A 391 26.90 31.22 41.56
N SER A 392 28.05 30.76 42.03
CA SER A 392 29.15 31.63 42.44
C SER A 392 30.14 31.77 41.30
N ILE A 393 30.31 33.02 40.84
CA ILE A 393 31.24 33.38 39.78
C ILE A 393 32.53 33.86 40.44
N PRO A 394 33.69 33.20 40.21
CA PRO A 394 34.94 33.63 40.81
C PRO A 394 35.31 35.02 40.31
N SER A 395 35.54 35.95 41.24
CA SER A 395 36.09 37.26 40.91
C SER A 395 37.55 37.11 40.47
N ARG A 396 38.00 37.90 39.48
CA ARG A 396 39.36 37.88 38.90
C ARG A 396 40.53 37.97 39.90
N PHE A 397 40.28 38.28 41.17
CA PHE A 397 41.32 38.33 42.19
C PHE A 397 41.90 36.96 42.58
N HIS A 398 41.19 35.85 42.31
CA HIS A 398 41.64 34.53 42.72
C HIS A 398 42.67 33.87 41.80
N THR A 399 42.74 34.27 40.52
CA THR A 399 43.72 33.69 39.58
C THR A 399 45.14 34.21 39.81
N TRP A 400 45.32 35.34 40.52
CA TRP A 400 46.66 35.87 40.78
C TRP A 400 47.42 35.09 41.87
N PHE A 401 46.70 34.45 42.79
CA PHE A 401 47.30 33.64 43.86
C PHE A 401 47.44 32.15 43.53
N ALA A 402 46.68 31.63 42.55
CA ALA A 402 46.82 30.24 42.13
C ALA A 402 48.10 29.98 41.31
N GLU A 403 48.64 31.02 40.66
CA GLU A 403 49.85 30.89 39.83
C GLU A 403 51.16 31.01 40.63
N SER A 404 51.09 31.33 41.94
CA SER A 404 52.27 31.36 42.81
C SER A 404 52.59 30.03 43.51
N ASP A 405 51.68 29.06 43.52
CA ASP A 405 51.87 27.76 44.20
C ASP A 405 52.34 26.64 43.25
N ALA A 406 52.60 26.95 41.98
CA ALA A 406 53.17 26.01 40.99
C ALA A 406 54.70 26.14 40.82
N ALA A 407 55.36 26.93 41.68
CA ALA A 407 56.80 27.10 41.67
C ALA A 407 57.39 26.97 43.08
N GLU A 408 57.33 25.76 43.64
CA GLU A 408 58.34 25.24 44.56
C GLU A 408 58.62 23.75 44.33
#